data_AF-A0A7S2M5B9-F1
#
_entry.id   AF-A0A7S2M5B9-F1
#
_cell.length_a   1.000
_cell.length_b   1.000
_cell.length_c   1.000
_cell.angle_alpha   90.00
_cell.angle_beta   90.00
_cell.angle_gamma   90.00
#
_symmetry.space_group_name_H-M   'P 1'
#
loop_
_entity.id
_entity.type
_entity.pdbx_description
1 polymer ?
#
loop_
_entity_poly.entity_id
_entity_poly.type
_entity_poly.pdbx_seq_one_letter_code
_entity_poly.pdbx_strand_id
1 'polypeptide(L)'
;QRALIGKSFGGSGVAHALLDPEASQLFSHFLLGSPSIAWDDRAFFRLEEASVGSRPPLRAAVYLCVGEKESDAQLACARDFKRVLESRGAPGWTVFLDVIQ
;
A
#
# COMPACT_ATOMS: atom_id res chain seq x y z
N GLN A 1 15.72 -0.09 11.99
CA GLN A 1 14.41 -0.10 11.30
C GLN A 1 14.62 -0.66 9.91
N ARG A 2 13.66 -1.40 9.34
CA ARG A 2 13.76 -2.01 8.00
C ARG A 2 12.71 -1.40 7.08
N ALA A 3 13.11 -1.06 5.86
CA ALA A 3 12.23 -0.48 4.83
C ALA A 3 12.20 -1.38 3.59
N LEU A 4 11.02 -1.48 2.97
CA LEU A 4 10.85 -2.13 1.68
C LEU A 4 10.35 -1.08 0.68
N ILE A 5 11.03 -0.99 -0.47
CA ILE A 5 10.82 0.06 -1.47
C ILE A 5 10.65 -0.59 -2.83
N GLY A 6 9.67 -0.11 -3.60
CA GLY A 6 9.49 -0.57 -4.97
C GLY A 6 8.76 0.46 -5.83
N LYS A 7 9.02 0.40 -7.13
CA LYS A 7 8.38 1.26 -8.15
C LYS A 7 7.55 0.42 -9.13
N SER A 8 6.40 0.93 -9.59
CA SER A 8 5.51 0.24 -10.53
C SER A 8 5.13 -1.15 -10.01
N PHE A 9 5.34 -2.23 -10.76
CA PHE A 9 5.13 -3.59 -10.27
C PHE A 9 5.99 -3.94 -9.05
N GLY A 10 7.17 -3.34 -8.89
CA GLY A 10 7.93 -3.44 -7.64
C GLY A 10 7.16 -2.84 -6.46
N GLY A 11 6.49 -1.70 -6.67
CA GLY A 11 5.61 -1.07 -5.68
C GLY A 11 4.38 -1.92 -5.38
N SER A 12 3.85 -2.63 -6.38
CA SER A 12 2.82 -3.66 -6.18
C SER A 12 3.33 -4.83 -5.34
N GLY A 13 4.59 -5.26 -5.52
CA GLY A 13 5.22 -6.25 -4.65
C GLY A 13 5.36 -5.77 -3.20
N VAL A 14 5.68 -4.49 -3.00
CA VAL A 14 5.67 -3.87 -1.66
C VAL A 14 4.25 -3.84 -1.08
N ALA A 15 3.23 -3.53 -1.89
CA ALA A 15 1.83 -3.62 -1.46
C ALA A 15 1.47 -5.05 -1.05
N HIS A 16 1.88 -6.06 -1.81
CA HIS A 16 1.66 -7.46 -1.42
C HIS A 16 2.33 -7.78 -0.08
N ALA A 17 3.60 -7.42 0.10
CA ALA A 17 4.33 -7.67 1.35
C ALA A 17 3.74 -6.92 2.56
N LEU A 18 3.19 -5.72 2.34
CA LEU A 18 2.46 -4.97 3.36
C LEU A 18 1.20 -5.72 3.82
N LEU A 19 0.53 -6.37 2.88
CA LEU A 19 -0.75 -7.04 3.12
C LEU A 19 -0.60 -8.50 3.60
N ASP A 20 0.58 -9.08 3.38
CA ASP A 20 0.93 -10.43 3.77
C ASP A 20 1.17 -10.54 5.30
N PRO A 21 0.62 -11.55 6.00
CA PRO A 21 0.76 -11.69 7.44
C PRO A 21 2.21 -11.83 7.95
N GLU A 22 3.09 -12.50 7.20
CA GLU A 22 4.47 -12.73 7.63
C GLU A 22 5.36 -11.55 7.24
N ALA A 23 5.31 -11.15 5.97
CA ALA A 23 6.16 -10.09 5.43
C ALA A 23 5.85 -8.72 6.07
N SER A 24 4.59 -8.46 6.45
CA SER A 24 4.20 -7.22 7.11
C SER A 24 4.90 -6.98 8.46
N GLN A 25 5.37 -8.05 9.11
CA GLN A 25 6.10 -7.97 10.39
C GLN A 25 7.61 -7.82 10.21
N LEU A 26 8.12 -8.04 9.00
CA LEU A 26 9.55 -7.91 8.70
C LEU A 26 9.96 -6.45 8.51
N PHE A 27 9.07 -5.58 8.02
CA PHE A 27 9.39 -4.20 7.72
C PHE A 27 8.53 -3.24 8.55
N SER A 28 9.11 -2.09 8.90
CA SER A 28 8.37 -1.03 9.60
C SER A 28 8.08 0.17 8.69
N HIS A 29 8.61 0.16 7.46
CA HIS A 29 8.39 1.20 6.45
C HIS A 29 8.16 0.56 5.08
N PHE A 30 7.11 0.99 4.39
CA PHE A 30 6.73 0.51 3.07
C PHE A 30 6.60 1.70 2.13
N LEU A 31 7.42 1.75 1.09
CA LEU A 31 7.44 2.83 0.12
C LEU A 31 7.00 2.29 -1.24
N LEU A 32 5.85 2.75 -1.70
CA LEU A 32 5.19 2.32 -2.92
C LEU A 32 5.23 3.47 -3.93
N GLY A 33 6.15 3.41 -4.89
CA GLY A 33 6.26 4.40 -5.96
C GLY A 33 5.47 3.99 -7.20
N SER A 34 4.49 4.80 -7.61
CA SER A 34 3.59 4.55 -8.74
C SER A 34 3.11 3.10 -8.83
N PRO A 35 2.62 2.47 -7.73
CA PRO A 35 2.33 1.05 -7.74
C PRO A 35 1.14 0.71 -8.64
N SER A 36 1.22 -0.41 -9.34
CA SER A 36 0.15 -0.91 -10.22
C SER A 36 -0.97 -1.56 -9.38
N ILE A 37 -1.65 -0.79 -8.54
CA ILE A 37 -2.65 -1.29 -7.57
C ILE A 37 -3.96 -1.72 -8.24
N ALA A 38 -4.28 -1.17 -9.41
CA ALA A 38 -5.44 -1.57 -10.19
C ALA A 38 -5.27 -2.94 -10.89
N TRP A 39 -4.06 -3.52 -10.86
CA TRP A 39 -3.75 -4.77 -11.54
C TRP A 39 -4.65 -5.93 -11.09
N ASP A 40 -4.93 -6.84 -12.04
CA ASP A 40 -5.78 -8.03 -11.85
C ASP A 40 -7.11 -7.70 -11.18
N ASP A 41 -7.85 -6.77 -11.80
CA ASP A 41 -9.17 -6.33 -11.32
C ASP A 41 -9.14 -5.89 -9.84
N ARG A 42 -8.14 -5.09 -9.43
CA ARG A 42 -7.96 -4.64 -8.04
C ARG A 42 -7.64 -5.79 -7.05
N ALA A 43 -6.77 -6.71 -7.41
CA ALA A 43 -6.38 -7.85 -6.56
C ALA A 43 -5.91 -7.47 -5.14
N PHE A 44 -5.19 -6.35 -4.98
CA PHE A 44 -4.73 -5.89 -3.67
C PHE A 44 -5.86 -5.49 -2.71
N PHE A 45 -7.00 -5.04 -3.24
CA PHE A 45 -8.17 -4.73 -2.43
C PHE A 45 -8.85 -6.01 -1.93
N ARG A 46 -8.95 -7.03 -2.80
CA ARG A 46 -9.44 -8.35 -2.39
C ARG A 46 -8.52 -9.00 -1.36
N LEU A 47 -7.21 -8.88 -1.55
CA LEU A 47 -6.21 -9.39 -0.60
C LEU A 47 -6.32 -8.68 0.76
N GLU A 48 -6.50 -7.37 0.76
CA GLU A 48 -6.69 -6.62 2.01
C GLU A 48 -7.96 -7.06 2.74
N GLU A 49 -9.08 -7.17 2.03
CA GLU A 49 -10.35 -7.62 2.62
C GLU A 49 -10.24 -9.05 3.19
N ALA A 50 -9.54 -9.94 2.49
CA ALA A 50 -9.35 -11.32 2.93
C ALA A 50 -8.39 -11.46 4.13
N SER A 51 -7.41 -10.57 4.25
CA SER A 51 -6.33 -10.68 5.26
C SER A 51 -6.58 -9.84 6.52
N VAL A 52 -7.36 -8.76 6.44
CA VAL A 52 -7.49 -7.80 7.55
C VAL A 52 -7.96 -8.42 8.87
N GLY A 53 -8.82 -9.45 8.82
CA GLY A 53 -9.36 -10.09 10.02
C GLY A 53 -8.38 -11.05 10.73
N SER A 54 -7.38 -11.57 10.01
CA SER A 54 -6.41 -12.55 10.51
C SER A 54 -4.99 -12.03 10.59
N ARG A 55 -4.70 -10.90 9.93
CA ARG A 55 -3.38 -10.27 9.94
C ARG A 55 -3.08 -9.64 11.30
N PRO A 56 -1.86 -9.79 11.83
CA PRO A 56 -1.45 -9.07 13.03
C PRO A 56 -1.60 -7.54 12.85
N PRO A 57 -1.85 -6.78 13.93
CA PRO A 57 -1.95 -5.33 13.85
C PRO A 57 -0.73 -4.71 13.16
N LEU A 58 -0.97 -3.95 12.10
CA LEU A 58 0.11 -3.30 11.37
C LEU A 58 0.64 -2.11 12.16
N ARG A 59 1.94 -2.14 12.46
CA ARG A 59 2.68 -1.04 13.10
C ARG A 59 3.74 -0.51 12.14
N ALA A 60 3.28 0.05 11.03
CA ALA A 60 4.15 0.47 9.93
C ALA A 60 3.80 1.87 9.42
N ALA A 61 4.80 2.50 8.81
CA ALA A 61 4.65 3.71 8.02
C ALA A 61 4.58 3.35 6.53
N VAL A 62 3.49 3.76 5.88
CA VAL A 62 3.26 3.55 4.45
C VAL A 62 3.37 4.88 3.74
N TYR A 63 4.30 4.96 2.79
CA TYR A 63 4.44 6.10 1.88
C TYR A 63 4.08 5.63 0.47
N LEU A 64 2.98 6.15 -0.04
CA LEU A 64 2.53 5.93 -1.41
C LEU A 64 2.83 7.20 -2.21
N CYS A 65 3.43 7.10 -3.37
CA CYS A 65 3.53 8.25 -4.28
C CYS A 65 3.12 7.88 -5.70
N VAL A 66 2.57 8.86 -6.41
CA VAL A 66 2.20 8.80 -7.83
C VAL A 66 2.57 10.13 -8.48
N GLY A 67 2.87 10.13 -9.77
CA GLY A 67 3.10 11.36 -10.53
C GLY A 67 1.79 12.03 -10.93
N GLU A 68 1.73 13.37 -10.93
CA GLU A 68 0.55 14.14 -11.35
C GLU A 68 0.15 13.90 -12.81
N LYS A 69 1.12 13.45 -13.62
CA LYS A 69 0.95 13.14 -15.06
C LYS A 69 0.59 11.68 -15.33
N GLU A 70 0.45 10.85 -14.29
CA GLU A 70 -0.13 9.51 -14.45
C GLU A 70 -1.63 9.60 -14.78
N SER A 71 -2.23 8.51 -15.24
CA SER A 71 -3.64 8.53 -15.63
C SER A 71 -4.56 8.84 -14.45
N ASP A 72 -5.72 9.46 -14.71
CA ASP A 72 -6.74 9.71 -13.69
C ASP A 72 -7.16 8.42 -12.96
N ALA A 73 -7.21 7.30 -13.69
CA ALA A 73 -7.51 5.99 -13.12
C ALA A 73 -6.45 5.55 -12.09
N GLN A 74 -5.16 5.80 -12.38
CA GLN A 74 -4.06 5.48 -11.46
C GLN A 74 -4.08 6.39 -10.22
N LEU A 75 -4.33 7.69 -10.41
CA LEU A 75 -4.49 8.64 -9.30
C LEU A 75 -5.68 8.27 -8.40
N ALA A 76 -6.84 7.95 -9.00
CA ALA A 76 -8.03 7.53 -8.28
C ALA A 76 -7.78 6.22 -7.51
N CYS A 77 -7.12 5.24 -8.14
CA CYS A 77 -6.81 3.97 -7.51
C CYS A 77 -5.86 4.13 -6.30
N ALA A 78 -4.84 4.98 -6.41
CA ALA A 78 -3.94 5.29 -5.30
C ALA A 78 -4.68 5.95 -4.12
N ARG A 79 -5.59 6.89 -4.40
CA ARG A 79 -6.43 7.53 -3.38
C ARG A 79 -7.37 6.54 -2.70
N ASP A 80 -7.98 5.65 -3.46
CA ASP A 80 -8.83 4.59 -2.94
C ASP A 80 -8.07 3.63 -2.04
N PHE A 81 -6.88 3.21 -2.46
CA PHE A 81 -6.06 2.29 -1.69
C PHE A 81 -5.62 2.92 -0.36
N LYS A 82 -5.20 4.19 -0.38
CA LYS A 82 -4.94 4.94 0.86
C LYS A 82 -6.17 4.92 1.79
N ARG A 83 -7.36 5.21 1.27
CA ARG A 83 -8.58 5.24 2.08
C ARG A 83 -8.88 3.89 2.72
N VAL A 84 -8.68 2.80 1.98
CA VAL A 84 -8.84 1.44 2.51
C VAL A 84 -7.85 1.19 3.64
N LEU A 85 -6.56 1.44 3.41
CA LEU A 85 -5.51 1.27 4.42
C LEU A 85 -5.76 2.12 5.68
N GLU A 86 -6.23 3.35 5.54
CA GLU A 86 -6.56 4.22 6.68
C GLU A 86 -7.78 3.70 7.48
N SER A 87 -8.77 3.12 6.79
CA SER A 87 -9.97 2.59 7.46
C SER A 87 -9.68 1.40 8.39
N ARG A 88 -8.51 0.77 8.25
CA ARG A 88 -8.07 -0.37 9.08
C ARG A 88 -7.14 0.04 10.23
N GLY A 89 -6.94 1.35 10.43
CA GLY A 89 -5.88 1.89 11.28
C GLY A 89 -5.86 1.34 12.70
N ALA A 90 -4.68 0.84 13.09
CA ALA A 90 -4.33 0.48 14.46
C ALA A 90 -3.30 1.49 15.03
N PRO A 91 -3.11 1.57 16.35
CA PRO A 91 -2.05 2.41 16.92
C PRO A 91 -0.66 2.10 16.33
N GLY A 92 0.03 3.13 15.82
CA GLY A 92 1.34 3.00 15.17
C GLY A 92 1.29 2.76 13.66
N TRP A 93 0.11 2.79 13.05
CA TRP A 93 -0.10 2.77 11.60
C TRP A 93 -0.17 4.19 11.04
N THR A 94 0.60 4.49 9.99
CA THR A 94 0.51 5.77 9.28
C THR A 94 0.52 5.54 7.78
N VAL A 95 -0.33 6.27 7.04
CA VAL A 95 -0.45 6.15 5.58
C VAL A 95 -0.41 7.54 4.97
N PHE A 96 0.61 7.79 4.15
CA PHE A 96 0.77 9.03 3.41
C PHE A 96 0.65 8.75 1.91
N LEU A 97 -0.02 9.66 1.19
CA LEU A 97 -0.07 9.67 -0.27
C LEU A 97 0.48 11.00 -0.76
N ASP A 98 1.53 10.95 -1.57
CA ASP A 98 2.08 12.10 -2.27
C ASP A 98 1.72 12.06 -3.77
N VAL A 99 1.30 13.19 -4.31
CA VAL A 99 1.11 13.37 -5.77
C VAL A 99 2.20 14.33 -6.23
N ILE A 100 3.23 13.76 -6.85
CA ILE A 100 4.47 14.46 -7.20
C ILE A 100 4.30 15.18 -8.53
N GLN A 101 4.72 16.45 -8.59
CA GLN A 101 4.66 17.29 -9.79
C GLN A 101 5.78 16.97 -10.80
#